data_AF-A0A1C3NTY2-F1
#
_entry.id   AF-A0A1C3NTY2-F1
#
_cell.length_a   1.000
_cell.length_b   1.000
_cell.length_c   1.000
_cell.angle_alpha   90.00
_cell.angle_beta   90.00
_cell.angle_gamma   90.00
#
_symmetry.space_group_name_H-M   'P 1'
#
loop_
_entity.id
_entity.type
_entity.pdbx_description
1 polymer ?
#
loop_
_entity_poly.entity_id
_entity_poly.type
_entity_poly.pdbx_seq_one_letter_code
_entity_poly.pdbx_strand_id
1 'polypeptide(L)'
;MAHPAASLLTLADAESLDAAHAVEVHNALSAREDRGDSWHLTDILLNRGHRLGAYAADDAHFQPQDPPGCAAWVQVRAGTLTPEALLAALRAGHYYSSTGPGLHDIQFRDGMVTVSCSPVRKILVTGGAPGAQVIEGESLTKESLPVAMFEQRGYCRITVEDRTGGRAWSNPIRLEPGGVKRS
;
A
#
# COMPACT_ATOMS: atom_id res chain seq x y z
N MET A 1 3.35 -12.28 3.62
CA MET A 1 2.50 -12.65 4.74
C MET A 1 1.07 -12.47 4.28
N ALA A 2 0.35 -13.58 4.13
CA ALA A 2 -1.00 -13.58 3.59
C ALA A 2 -2.02 -13.26 4.69
N HIS A 3 -2.96 -12.38 4.36
CA HIS A 3 -4.17 -11.97 5.08
C HIS A 3 -4.11 -12.17 6.61
N PRO A 4 -3.20 -11.48 7.33
CA PRO A 4 -2.94 -11.78 8.74
C PRO A 4 -4.13 -11.49 9.66
N ALA A 5 -5.00 -10.52 9.33
CA ALA A 5 -6.23 -10.27 10.09
C ALA A 5 -7.24 -11.43 9.99
N ALA A 6 -7.37 -12.03 8.81
CA ALA A 6 -8.20 -13.22 8.61
C ALA A 6 -7.64 -14.42 9.36
N SER A 7 -6.31 -14.58 9.33
CA SER A 7 -5.60 -15.66 10.02
C SER A 7 -5.36 -15.41 11.51
N LEU A 8 -5.86 -14.29 12.07
CA LEU A 8 -5.68 -13.91 13.48
C LEU A 8 -4.21 -13.89 13.94
N LEU A 9 -3.28 -13.54 13.05
CA LEU A 9 -1.86 -13.51 13.39
C LEU A 9 -1.58 -12.47 14.48
N THR A 10 -0.84 -12.89 15.49
CA THR A 10 -0.30 -11.98 16.50
C THR A 10 0.97 -11.30 16.00
N LEU A 11 1.45 -10.29 16.73
CA LEU A 11 2.77 -9.71 16.47
C LEU A 11 3.88 -10.76 16.56
N ALA A 12 3.83 -11.66 17.53
CA ALA A 12 4.84 -12.70 17.70
C ALA A 12 4.88 -13.66 16.51
N ASP A 13 3.70 -14.06 16.00
CA ASP A 13 3.60 -14.89 14.79
C ASP A 13 4.19 -14.16 13.59
N ALA A 14 3.84 -12.88 13.41
CA ALA A 14 4.30 -12.05 12.32
C ALA A 14 5.82 -11.81 12.34
N GLU A 15 6.40 -11.57 13.52
CA GLU A 15 7.85 -11.38 13.70
C GLU A 15 8.64 -12.69 13.53
N SER A 16 8.02 -13.85 13.71
CA SER A 16 8.66 -15.15 13.47
C SER A 16 8.85 -15.49 11.99
N LEU A 17 8.25 -14.72 11.08
CA LEU A 17 8.26 -14.96 9.64
C LEU A 17 9.40 -14.19 8.93
N ASP A 18 10.60 -14.74 8.96
CA ASP A 18 11.80 -14.12 8.37
C ASP A 18 11.79 -14.02 6.83
N ALA A 19 10.96 -14.83 6.16
CA ALA A 19 10.92 -14.92 4.70
C ALA A 19 9.93 -13.93 4.03
N ALA A 20 9.17 -13.17 4.81
CA ALA A 20 8.15 -12.26 4.28
C ALA A 20 8.79 -11.02 3.64
N HIS A 21 8.43 -10.73 2.39
CA HIS A 21 8.83 -9.49 1.70
C HIS A 21 7.74 -8.41 1.75
N ALA A 22 6.49 -8.81 1.99
CA ALA A 22 5.34 -7.92 2.04
C ALA A 22 4.21 -8.51 2.91
N VAL A 23 3.32 -7.65 3.37
CA VAL A 23 2.09 -8.00 4.09
C VAL A 23 0.88 -7.75 3.20
N GLU A 24 -0.07 -8.67 3.19
CA GLU A 24 -1.36 -8.47 2.55
C GLU A 24 -2.18 -7.50 3.39
N VAL A 25 -2.28 -6.25 2.96
CA VAL A 25 -2.99 -5.19 3.69
C VAL A 25 -4.48 -5.16 3.38
N HIS A 26 -4.87 -5.74 2.23
CA HIS A 26 -6.25 -5.91 1.83
C HIS A 26 -6.47 -7.28 1.17
N ASN A 27 -7.39 -8.06 1.72
CA ASN A 27 -7.81 -9.34 1.16
C ASN A 27 -9.31 -9.28 0.81
N ALA A 28 -9.66 -9.45 -0.47
CA ALA A 28 -11.03 -9.24 -0.93
C ALA A 28 -11.99 -10.31 -0.38
N LEU A 29 -11.55 -11.57 -0.29
CA LEU A 29 -12.34 -12.65 0.28
C LEU A 29 -12.71 -12.33 1.73
N SER A 30 -11.71 -12.05 2.56
CA SER A 30 -11.85 -11.80 4.00
C SER A 30 -12.52 -10.47 4.33
N ALA A 31 -12.62 -9.54 3.37
CA ALA A 31 -13.37 -8.31 3.55
C ALA A 31 -14.86 -8.55 3.81
N ARG A 32 -15.43 -9.67 3.35
CA ARG A 32 -16.82 -10.08 3.62
C ARG A 32 -17.06 -10.48 5.09
N GLU A 33 -15.97 -10.75 5.81
CA GLU A 33 -15.97 -11.19 7.21
C GLU A 33 -15.50 -10.08 8.16
N ASP A 34 -15.47 -8.83 7.69
CA ASP A 34 -14.88 -7.68 8.40
C ASP A 34 -13.40 -7.89 8.79
N ARG A 35 -12.68 -8.72 8.02
CA ARG A 35 -11.28 -9.12 8.26
C ARG A 35 -10.35 -8.84 7.09
N GLY A 36 -10.78 -7.99 6.16
CA GLY A 36 -10.00 -7.64 4.98
C GLY A 36 -8.81 -6.72 5.28
N ASP A 37 -8.86 -5.89 6.32
CA ASP A 37 -7.85 -4.89 6.64
C ASP A 37 -6.76 -5.43 7.57
N SER A 38 -5.50 -5.26 7.18
CA SER A 38 -4.33 -5.64 7.99
C SER A 38 -3.35 -4.50 8.23
N TRP A 39 -3.79 -3.24 8.10
CA TRP A 39 -2.90 -2.08 8.26
C TRP A 39 -2.38 -1.94 9.68
N HIS A 40 -3.18 -2.26 10.69
CA HIS A 40 -2.76 -2.12 12.10
C HIS A 40 -1.51 -2.95 12.42
N LEU A 41 -1.53 -4.26 12.09
CA LEU A 41 -0.37 -5.13 12.29
C LEU A 41 0.81 -4.69 11.41
N THR A 42 0.53 -4.30 10.16
CA THR A 42 1.56 -3.79 9.24
C THR A 42 2.26 -2.56 9.80
N ASP A 43 1.53 -1.60 10.36
CA ASP A 43 2.08 -0.39 10.97
C ASP A 43 2.91 -0.70 12.22
N ILE A 44 2.52 -1.70 13.02
CA ILE A 44 3.34 -2.16 14.14
C ILE A 44 4.69 -2.70 13.64
N LEU A 45 4.69 -3.56 12.63
CA LEU A 45 5.91 -4.15 12.06
C LEU A 45 6.82 -3.05 11.46
N LEU A 46 6.27 -2.13 10.68
CA LEU A 46 7.03 -1.03 10.08
C LEU A 46 7.65 -0.11 11.14
N ASN A 47 6.90 0.21 12.21
CA ASN A 47 7.41 1.01 13.33
C ASN A 47 8.45 0.29 14.19
N ARG A 48 8.48 -1.05 14.15
CA ARG A 48 9.52 -1.87 14.78
C ARG A 48 10.74 -2.10 13.87
N GLY A 49 10.76 -1.48 12.69
CA GLY A 49 11.92 -1.44 11.81
C GLY A 49 11.92 -2.52 10.71
N HIS A 50 10.87 -3.33 10.62
CA HIS A 50 10.75 -4.28 9.51
C HIS A 50 10.62 -3.54 8.17
N ARG A 51 11.25 -4.09 7.13
CA ARG A 51 11.21 -3.57 5.76
C ARG A 51 10.32 -4.46 4.92
N LEU A 52 9.04 -4.16 4.93
CA LEU A 52 8.01 -4.95 4.25
C LEU A 52 7.26 -4.07 3.25
N GLY A 53 6.96 -4.63 2.08
CA GLY A 53 5.96 -4.09 1.17
C GLY A 53 4.53 -4.31 1.70
N ALA A 54 3.57 -3.75 0.98
CA ALA A 54 2.14 -3.91 1.24
C ALA A 54 1.44 -4.33 -0.06
N TYR A 55 0.75 -5.46 -0.06
CA TYR A 55 0.02 -5.96 -1.22
C TYR A 55 -1.48 -6.16 -0.96
N ALA A 56 -2.27 -6.22 -2.02
CA ALA A 56 -3.67 -6.62 -1.97
C ALA A 56 -3.92 -7.79 -2.93
N ALA A 57 -4.84 -8.69 -2.58
CA ALA A 57 -5.21 -9.81 -3.43
C ALA A 57 -6.68 -10.24 -3.22
N ASP A 58 -7.22 -10.92 -4.23
CA ASP A 58 -8.58 -11.45 -4.18
C ASP A 58 -8.73 -12.59 -3.18
N ASP A 59 -7.74 -13.49 -3.17
CA ASP A 59 -7.85 -14.84 -2.58
C ASP A 59 -9.07 -15.61 -3.14
N ALA A 60 -9.19 -15.58 -4.47
CA ALA A 60 -10.33 -16.09 -5.19
C ALA A 60 -10.39 -17.64 -5.13
N HIS A 61 -11.50 -18.14 -4.57
CA HIS A 61 -11.87 -19.57 -4.59
C HIS A 61 -12.99 -19.85 -5.62
N PHE A 62 -13.50 -18.81 -6.28
CA PHE A 62 -14.53 -18.81 -7.32
C PHE A 62 -15.80 -19.59 -6.95
N GLN A 63 -16.17 -19.56 -5.67
CA GLN A 63 -17.46 -20.06 -5.22
C GLN A 63 -18.57 -19.07 -5.59
N PRO A 64 -19.84 -19.52 -5.76
CA PRO A 64 -20.95 -18.63 -6.13
C PRO A 64 -21.14 -17.43 -5.20
N GLN A 65 -20.72 -17.54 -3.93
CA GLN A 65 -20.79 -16.50 -2.90
C GLN A 65 -19.51 -15.65 -2.76
N ASP A 66 -18.48 -15.92 -3.57
CA ASP A 66 -17.23 -15.17 -3.53
C ASP A 66 -17.35 -13.81 -4.25
N PRO A 67 -16.50 -12.83 -3.89
CA PRO A 67 -16.33 -11.63 -4.66
C PRO A 67 -15.99 -11.98 -6.11
N PRO A 68 -16.35 -11.10 -7.07
CA PRO A 68 -15.84 -11.24 -8.42
C PRO A 68 -14.31 -11.23 -8.40
N GLY A 69 -13.70 -11.98 -9.31
CA GLY A 69 -12.26 -11.86 -9.54
C GLY A 69 -11.88 -10.45 -9.97
N CYS A 70 -10.61 -10.09 -9.75
CA CYS A 70 -10.06 -8.75 -9.92
C CYS A 70 -10.72 -7.69 -9.01
N ALA A 71 -11.15 -8.08 -7.81
CA ALA A 71 -11.61 -7.15 -6.78
C ALA A 71 -10.43 -6.45 -6.07
N ALA A 72 -9.26 -7.09 -6.02
CA ALA A 72 -8.03 -6.58 -5.44
C ALA A 72 -6.80 -7.15 -6.18
N TRP A 73 -5.82 -6.29 -6.47
CA TRP A 73 -4.62 -6.69 -7.21
C TRP A 73 -3.40 -5.84 -6.86
N VAL A 74 -2.23 -6.28 -7.36
CA VAL A 74 -1.03 -5.45 -7.48
C VAL A 74 -0.83 -5.03 -8.93
N GLN A 75 -0.51 -3.76 -9.15
CA GLN A 75 -0.08 -3.23 -10.44
C GLN A 75 1.44 -3.12 -10.45
N VAL A 76 2.10 -3.97 -11.25
CA VAL A 76 3.57 -4.11 -11.24
C VAL A 76 4.21 -3.27 -12.34
N ARG A 77 5.28 -2.55 -12.00
CA ARG A 77 6.13 -1.81 -12.95
C ARG A 77 7.34 -2.67 -13.32
N ALA A 78 7.24 -3.36 -14.46
CA ALA A 78 8.32 -4.16 -15.04
C ALA A 78 8.59 -3.76 -16.50
N GLY A 79 9.82 -3.95 -16.97
CA GLY A 79 10.20 -3.66 -18.36
C GLY A 79 9.63 -4.65 -19.38
N THR A 80 9.30 -5.87 -18.94
CA THR A 80 8.73 -6.94 -19.76
C THR A 80 7.72 -7.75 -18.94
N LEU A 81 6.81 -8.46 -19.62
CA LEU A 81 5.86 -9.39 -19.01
C LEU A 81 6.44 -10.81 -18.93
N THR A 82 7.65 -10.94 -18.38
CA THR A 82 8.26 -12.26 -18.10
C THR A 82 8.25 -12.54 -16.60
N PRO A 83 8.15 -13.81 -16.17
CA PRO A 83 8.15 -14.16 -14.74
C PRO A 83 9.34 -13.58 -13.97
N GLU A 84 10.53 -13.57 -14.57
CA GLU A 84 11.76 -13.08 -13.94
C GLU A 84 11.71 -11.56 -13.73
N ALA A 85 11.25 -10.80 -14.73
CA ALA A 85 11.13 -9.36 -14.64
C ALA A 85 10.05 -8.94 -13.63
N LEU A 86 8.92 -9.66 -13.60
CA LEU A 86 7.85 -9.44 -12.63
C LEU A 86 8.33 -9.77 -11.20
N LEU A 87 8.99 -10.90 -10.99
CA LEU A 87 9.50 -11.30 -9.67
C LEU A 87 10.54 -10.30 -9.14
N ALA A 88 11.45 -9.84 -10.01
CA ALA A 88 12.43 -8.82 -9.65
C ALA A 88 11.75 -7.50 -9.25
N ALA A 89 10.75 -7.04 -10.02
CA ALA A 89 10.00 -5.84 -9.70
C ALA A 89 9.21 -5.96 -8.38
N LEU A 90 8.56 -7.10 -8.15
CA LEU A 90 7.83 -7.38 -6.90
C LEU A 90 8.78 -7.37 -5.69
N ARG A 91 9.93 -8.05 -5.78
CA ARG A 91 10.92 -8.05 -4.68
C ARG A 91 11.51 -6.66 -4.42
N ALA A 92 11.64 -5.84 -5.46
CA ALA A 92 12.09 -4.46 -5.34
C ALA A 92 11.01 -3.48 -4.84
N GLY A 93 9.76 -3.92 -4.66
CA GLY A 93 8.66 -3.03 -4.27
C GLY A 93 8.15 -2.13 -5.40
N HIS A 94 8.46 -2.42 -6.66
CA HIS A 94 8.04 -1.67 -7.84
C HIS A 94 6.61 -1.99 -8.25
N TYR A 95 5.68 -1.81 -7.32
CA TYR A 95 4.26 -2.02 -7.53
C TYR A 95 3.44 -1.14 -6.58
N TYR A 96 2.15 -1.00 -6.87
CA TYR A 96 1.16 -0.53 -5.92
C TYR A 96 0.01 -1.53 -5.87
N SER A 97 -0.84 -1.42 -4.84
CA SER A 97 -2.00 -2.29 -4.65
C SER A 97 -3.28 -1.52 -4.87
N SER A 98 -4.33 -2.15 -5.40
CA SER A 98 -5.58 -1.46 -5.69
C SER A 98 -6.81 -2.36 -5.64
N THR A 99 -7.96 -1.74 -5.34
CA THR A 99 -9.31 -2.27 -5.52
C THR A 99 -10.15 -1.45 -6.50
N GLY A 100 -9.49 -0.58 -7.29
CA GLY A 100 -10.18 0.30 -8.23
C GLY A 100 -9.24 1.34 -8.86
N PRO A 101 -8.80 2.36 -8.09
CA PRO A 101 -8.10 3.51 -8.64
C PRO A 101 -6.69 3.17 -9.12
N GLY A 102 -6.23 3.96 -10.10
CA GLY A 102 -4.87 3.94 -10.61
C GLY A 102 -3.95 4.88 -9.82
N LEU A 103 -2.75 4.43 -9.48
CA LEU A 103 -1.69 5.23 -8.88
C LEU A 103 -0.55 5.37 -9.89
N HIS A 104 -0.54 6.47 -10.63
CA HIS A 104 0.29 6.64 -11.82
C HIS A 104 1.72 7.04 -11.49
N ASP A 105 1.91 7.94 -10.51
CA ASP A 105 3.24 8.42 -10.12
C ASP A 105 3.26 8.97 -8.69
N ILE A 106 4.40 8.83 -8.02
CA ILE A 106 4.69 9.40 -6.71
C ILE A 106 6.09 10.00 -6.75
N GLN A 107 6.19 11.31 -6.54
CA GLN A 107 7.45 12.04 -6.59
C GLN A 107 7.69 12.80 -5.29
N PHE A 108 8.89 12.67 -4.74
CA PHE A 108 9.31 13.45 -3.57
C PHE A 108 10.26 14.56 -4.02
N ARG A 109 9.97 15.79 -3.61
CA ARG A 109 10.79 16.97 -3.90
C ARG A 109 10.54 18.05 -2.86
N ASP A 110 11.61 18.67 -2.36
CA ASP A 110 11.56 19.86 -1.50
C ASP A 110 10.61 19.71 -0.27
N GLY A 111 10.63 18.55 0.39
CA GLY A 111 9.78 18.26 1.56
C GLY A 111 8.31 17.96 1.24
N MET A 112 7.98 17.82 -0.04
CA MET A 112 6.64 17.53 -0.54
C MET A 112 6.61 16.18 -1.26
N VAL A 113 5.45 15.52 -1.23
CA VAL A 113 5.11 14.39 -2.11
C VAL A 113 4.03 14.82 -3.10
N THR A 114 4.32 14.69 -4.38
CA THR A 114 3.35 14.88 -5.46
C THR A 114 2.84 13.51 -5.91
N VAL A 115 1.53 13.31 -5.87
CA VAL A 115 0.84 12.08 -6.24
C VAL A 115 0.06 12.34 -7.53
N SER A 116 0.20 11.48 -8.53
CA SER A 116 -0.64 11.48 -9.75
C SER A 116 -1.41 10.16 -9.82
N CYS A 117 -2.71 10.21 -10.09
CA CYS A 117 -3.62 9.07 -10.00
C CYS A 117 -4.80 9.19 -10.98
N SER A 118 -5.62 8.15 -11.07
CA SER A 118 -6.95 8.24 -11.68
C SER A 118 -7.83 9.22 -10.88
N PRO A 119 -8.96 9.70 -11.40
CA PRO A 119 -9.88 10.56 -10.64
C PRO A 119 -10.26 9.94 -9.28
N VAL A 120 -9.95 10.64 -8.20
CA VAL A 120 -10.23 10.23 -6.81
C VAL A 120 -10.91 11.32 -6.02
N ARG A 121 -11.62 10.94 -4.93
CA ARG A 121 -12.21 11.90 -4.00
C ARG A 121 -11.27 12.29 -2.85
N LYS A 122 -10.24 11.47 -2.60
CA LYS A 122 -9.35 11.63 -1.45
C LYS A 122 -7.95 11.15 -1.74
N ILE A 123 -6.95 11.92 -1.31
CA ILE A 123 -5.54 11.55 -1.28
C ILE A 123 -5.06 11.69 0.17
N LEU A 124 -4.45 10.64 0.70
CA LEU A 124 -4.04 10.49 2.08
C LEU A 124 -2.55 10.13 2.14
N VAL A 125 -1.79 10.85 2.98
CA VAL A 125 -0.44 10.47 3.40
C VAL A 125 -0.49 10.10 4.88
N THR A 126 -0.07 8.87 5.19
CA THR A 126 0.11 8.34 6.55
C THR A 126 1.47 7.68 6.67
N GLY A 127 1.93 7.31 7.86
CA GLY A 127 3.29 6.77 7.98
C GLY A 127 3.70 6.48 9.41
N GLY A 128 5.00 6.61 9.66
CA GLY A 128 5.60 6.25 10.95
C GLY A 128 5.24 7.16 12.13
N ALA A 129 4.46 8.23 11.90
CA ALA A 129 3.98 9.14 12.94
C ALA A 129 2.44 9.14 12.98
N PRO A 130 1.84 9.25 14.18
CA PRO A 130 0.40 9.46 14.30
C PRO A 130 -0.06 10.72 13.56
N GLY A 131 -1.20 10.62 12.87
CA GLY A 131 -1.79 11.69 12.08
C GLY A 131 -1.69 11.45 10.58
N ALA A 132 -2.13 12.44 9.81
CA ALA A 132 -2.28 12.33 8.38
C ALA A 132 -2.16 13.69 7.69
N GLN A 133 -1.77 13.67 6.42
CA GLN A 133 -2.02 14.76 5.48
C GLN A 133 -3.11 14.31 4.52
N VAL A 134 -4.11 15.16 4.29
CA VAL A 134 -5.31 14.79 3.54
C VAL A 134 -5.69 15.92 2.59
N ILE A 135 -6.00 15.56 1.35
CA ILE A 135 -6.72 16.42 0.41
C ILE A 135 -7.98 15.66 -0.03
N GLU A 136 -9.11 16.35 0.01
CA GLU A 136 -10.41 15.86 -0.45
C GLU A 136 -10.96 16.77 -1.54
N GLY A 137 -11.69 16.20 -2.49
CA GLY A 137 -12.27 16.90 -3.63
C GLY A 137 -13.17 15.98 -4.44
N GLU A 138 -13.70 16.46 -5.56
CA GLU A 138 -14.65 15.67 -6.36
C GLU A 138 -13.98 14.78 -7.41
N SER A 139 -12.82 15.21 -7.93
CA SER A 139 -12.14 14.57 -9.06
C SER A 139 -10.65 14.92 -9.09
N LEU A 140 -9.96 14.69 -7.97
CA LEU A 140 -8.52 14.93 -7.85
C LEU A 140 -7.77 13.96 -8.77
N THR A 141 -6.76 14.45 -9.49
CA THR A 141 -5.91 13.61 -10.37
C THR A 141 -4.43 13.83 -10.12
N LYS A 142 -4.05 14.98 -9.54
CA LYS A 142 -2.68 15.29 -9.16
C LYS A 142 -2.65 16.30 -8.03
N GLU A 143 -2.04 15.95 -6.91
CA GLU A 143 -1.94 16.84 -5.74
C GLU A 143 -0.58 16.72 -5.05
N SER A 144 -0.22 17.71 -4.24
CA SER A 144 1.02 17.71 -3.46
C SER A 144 0.75 17.95 -1.97
N LEU A 145 1.36 17.13 -1.11
CA LEU A 145 1.22 17.22 0.34
C LEU A 145 2.59 17.27 1.03
N PRO A 146 2.73 17.96 2.17
CA PRO A 146 3.99 17.97 2.93
C PRO A 146 4.25 16.60 3.58
N VAL A 147 5.52 16.24 3.75
CA VAL A 147 5.89 14.96 4.41
C VAL A 147 6.71 15.12 5.68
N ALA A 148 7.01 16.36 6.08
CA ALA A 148 7.87 16.68 7.22
C ALA A 148 7.49 15.94 8.52
N MET A 149 6.19 15.75 8.80
CA MET A 149 5.74 15.05 10.01
C MET A 149 6.15 13.56 10.08
N PHE A 150 6.46 12.95 8.93
CA PHE A 150 6.81 11.53 8.84
C PHE A 150 8.34 11.30 8.81
N GLU A 151 9.14 12.35 8.68
CA GLU A 151 10.60 12.26 8.52
C GLU A 151 11.28 11.65 9.75
N GLN A 152 10.84 11.99 10.97
CA GLN A 152 11.44 11.47 12.21
C GLN A 152 11.38 9.95 12.33
N ARG A 153 10.32 9.33 11.81
CA ARG A 153 10.10 7.87 11.84
C ARG A 153 10.46 7.21 10.50
N GLY A 154 10.86 8.02 9.52
CA GLY A 154 11.58 7.60 8.33
C GLY A 154 10.76 6.89 7.27
N TYR A 155 9.42 6.96 7.30
CA TYR A 155 8.59 6.45 6.21
C TYR A 155 7.19 7.09 6.15
N CYS A 156 6.66 7.16 4.94
CA CYS A 156 5.23 7.42 4.69
C CYS A 156 4.68 6.46 3.64
N ARG A 157 3.36 6.42 3.48
CA ARG A 157 2.64 5.71 2.43
C ARG A 157 1.53 6.60 1.88
N ILE A 158 1.20 6.38 0.62
CA ILE A 158 0.12 7.07 -0.08
C ILE A 158 -1.08 6.14 -0.16
N THR A 159 -2.25 6.67 0.13
CA THR A 159 -3.53 6.02 -0.16
C THR A 159 -4.40 6.99 -0.95
N VAL A 160 -4.98 6.52 -2.04
CA VAL A 160 -5.98 7.27 -2.81
C VAL A 160 -7.29 6.50 -2.79
N GLU A 161 -8.41 7.21 -2.82
CA GLU A 161 -9.75 6.61 -2.74
C GLU A 161 -10.70 7.28 -3.72
N ASP A 162 -11.31 6.47 -4.59
CA ASP A 162 -12.24 6.94 -5.60
C ASP A 162 -13.66 7.15 -5.06
N ARG A 163 -14.57 7.56 -5.94
CA ARG A 163 -15.97 7.83 -5.56
C ARG A 163 -16.78 6.57 -5.25
N THR A 164 -16.37 5.40 -5.71
CA THR A 164 -17.04 4.12 -5.39
C THR A 164 -16.55 3.54 -4.07
N GLY A 165 -15.48 4.11 -3.50
CA GLY A 165 -14.83 3.62 -2.28
C GLY A 165 -13.69 2.66 -2.57
N GLY A 166 -13.35 2.43 -3.84
CA GLY A 166 -12.14 1.73 -4.23
C GLY A 166 -10.91 2.49 -3.78
N ARG A 167 -9.85 1.77 -3.39
CA ARG A 167 -8.63 2.35 -2.83
C ARG A 167 -7.40 1.83 -3.54
N ALA A 168 -6.37 2.65 -3.61
CA ALA A 168 -5.04 2.22 -4.01
C ALA A 168 -4.01 2.67 -3.00
N TRP A 169 -3.04 1.78 -2.72
CA TRP A 169 -2.01 1.96 -1.71
C TRP A 169 -0.63 1.82 -2.34
N SER A 170 0.26 2.76 -2.05
CA SER A 170 1.68 2.56 -2.30
C SER A 170 2.25 1.53 -1.33
N ASN A 171 3.42 0.96 -1.68
CA ASN A 171 4.30 0.40 -0.66
C ASN A 171 4.71 1.48 0.36
N PRO A 172 5.17 1.12 1.56
CA PRO A 172 5.83 2.06 2.47
C PRO A 172 7.09 2.64 1.80
N ILE A 173 7.20 3.96 1.76
CA ILE A 173 8.29 4.70 1.13
C ILE A 173 9.15 5.29 2.23
N ARG A 174 10.46 4.97 2.22
CA ARG A 174 11.39 5.51 3.22
C ARG A 174 11.69 6.98 2.94
N LEU A 175 11.76 7.74 4.03
CA LEU A 175 12.16 9.14 4.04
C LEU A 175 13.53 9.20 4.70
N GLU A 176 14.51 9.77 4.00
CA GLU A 176 15.85 10.02 4.53
C GLU A 176 15.92 11.48 5.03
N PRO A 177 16.57 11.76 6.17
CA PRO A 177 16.78 13.12 6.63
C PRO A 177 17.58 13.92 5.58
N GLY A 178 16.99 14.98 5.02
CA GLY A 178 17.66 15.89 4.08
C GLY A 178 17.52 15.59 2.59
N GLY A 179 16.62 14.69 2.17
CA GLY A 179 16.26 14.50 0.76
C GLY A 179 16.52 13.07 0.25
N VAL A 180 15.55 12.55 -0.53
CA VAL A 180 15.42 11.14 -0.90
C VAL A 180 16.49 10.67 -1.89
N LYS A 181 17.15 9.54 -1.60
CA LYS A 181 17.78 8.69 -2.64
C LYS A 181 16.75 7.69 -3.16
N ARG A 182 16.66 7.58 -4.49
CA ARG A 182 15.97 6.47 -5.17
C ARG A 182 16.80 5.20 -4.95
N SER A 183 16.19 4.16 -4.39
CA SER A 183 16.61 2.77 -4.61
C SER A 183 15.80 2.21 -5.76
#